data_AF-A0A453JI44-F1
#
_entry.id   AF-A0A453JI44-F1
#
_cell.length_a   1.000
_cell.length_b   1.000
_cell.length_c   1.000
_cell.angle_alpha   90.00
_cell.angle_beta   90.00
_cell.angle_gamma   90.00
#
_symmetry.space_group_name_H-M   'P 1'
#
loop_
_entity.id
_entity.type
_entity.pdbx_description
1 polymer ?
#
loop_
_entity_poly.entity_id
_entity_poly.type
_entity_poly.pdbx_seq_one_letter_code
_entity_poly.pdbx_strand_id
1 'polypeptide(L)'
;SMSGGGGGGKLPLVIPEGRLRPKTPVLAAKFATECNVTVRGHVPVFKRWKDYKDPGGNVREGIFQNFVGKVGNKFEMDVKALPVRKACTQMLKGAIRQQRYRLKQKYFDPFPLNLATKTSPVRSMTDDQWNELVESWKDPQK
;
A
#
# COMPACT_ATOMS: atom_id res chain seq x y z
N SER A 1 20.91 -26.50 29.86
CA SER A 1 21.23 -25.31 29.05
C SER A 1 20.90 -25.56 27.60
N MET A 2 19.83 -24.94 27.08
CA MET A 2 19.62 -24.79 25.64
C MET A 2 19.15 -23.34 25.43
N SER A 3 20.14 -22.49 25.21
CA SER A 3 20.01 -21.12 24.74
C SER A 3 19.99 -21.14 23.21
N GLY A 4 18.94 -20.56 22.62
CA GLY A 4 18.83 -20.39 21.18
C GLY A 4 17.80 -19.29 20.85
N GLY A 5 18.19 -18.03 21.06
CA GLY A 5 17.35 -16.87 20.81
C GLY A 5 17.10 -16.63 19.32
N GLY A 6 15.84 -16.47 18.94
CA GLY A 6 15.41 -16.10 17.58
C GLY A 6 14.92 -14.65 17.50
N GLY A 7 15.74 -13.69 17.89
CA GLY A 7 15.48 -12.26 17.70
C GLY A 7 16.00 -11.80 16.34
N GLY A 8 15.27 -12.05 15.26
CA GLY A 8 15.67 -11.61 13.91
C GLY A 8 15.60 -10.08 13.77
N GLY A 9 16.75 -9.42 13.63
CA GLY A 9 16.84 -7.97 13.42
C GLY A 9 16.18 -7.49 12.12
N LYS A 10 15.87 -6.19 12.06
CA LYS A 10 15.33 -5.54 10.85
C LYS A 10 16.38 -5.56 9.72
N LEU A 11 15.92 -5.67 8.47
CA LEU A 11 16.81 -5.63 7.30
C LEU A 11 17.16 -4.19 6.93
N PRO A 12 18.44 -3.83 6.77
CA PRO A 12 18.81 -2.48 6.34
C PRO A 12 18.32 -2.21 4.92
N LEU A 13 17.57 -1.11 4.74
CA LEU A 13 17.02 -0.69 3.46
C LEU A 13 17.63 0.64 3.04
N VAL A 14 18.60 0.56 2.13
CA VAL A 14 19.23 1.72 1.50
C VAL A 14 18.69 1.89 0.09
N ILE A 15 18.11 3.07 -0.18
CA ILE A 15 17.70 3.48 -1.52
C ILE A 15 18.74 4.48 -2.04
N PRO A 16 19.53 4.14 -3.08
CA PRO A 16 20.47 5.07 -3.67
C PRO A 16 19.76 6.30 -4.24
N GLU A 17 20.45 7.43 -4.26
CA GLU A 17 19.96 8.63 -4.91
C GLU A 17 19.61 8.36 -6.39
N GLY A 18 18.54 9.01 -6.86
CA GLY A 18 17.99 8.81 -8.20
C GLY A 18 17.30 7.45 -8.43
N ARG A 19 17.24 6.56 -7.44
CA ARG A 19 16.56 5.25 -7.55
C ARG A 19 15.28 5.19 -6.73
N LEU A 20 14.42 4.24 -7.11
CA LEU A 20 13.15 3.93 -6.44
C LEU A 20 13.15 2.55 -5.77
N ARG A 21 14.29 1.85 -5.78
CA ARG A 21 14.45 0.51 -5.23
C ARG A 21 15.89 0.29 -4.74
N PRO A 22 16.10 -0.64 -3.79
CA PRO A 22 17.43 -1.07 -3.37
C PRO A 22 18.26 -1.63 -4.54
N LYS A 23 19.59 -1.64 -4.39
CA LYS A 23 20.50 -2.15 -5.43
C LYS A 23 20.34 -3.65 -5.66
N THR A 24 20.19 -4.43 -4.59
CA THR A 24 20.16 -5.88 -4.69
C THR A 24 18.74 -6.36 -5.08
N PRO A 25 18.61 -7.19 -6.13
CA PRO A 25 17.30 -7.67 -6.59
C PRO A 25 16.50 -8.39 -5.50
N VAL A 26 17.18 -9.20 -4.67
CA VAL A 26 16.56 -9.95 -3.57
C VAL A 26 15.96 -9.00 -2.52
N LEU A 27 16.68 -7.96 -2.13
CA LEU A 27 16.16 -6.98 -1.17
C LEU A 27 15.02 -6.16 -1.77
N ALA A 28 15.14 -5.78 -3.05
CA ALA A 28 14.06 -5.09 -3.77
C ALA A 28 12.77 -5.93 -3.83
N ALA A 29 12.88 -7.24 -4.06
CA ALA A 29 11.75 -8.16 -4.05
C ALA A 29 11.11 -8.27 -2.66
N LYS A 30 11.92 -8.40 -1.59
CA LYS A 30 11.42 -8.40 -0.20
C LYS A 30 10.70 -7.10 0.14
N PHE A 31 11.29 -5.95 -0.22
CA PHE A 31 10.70 -4.63 -0.01
C PHE A 31 9.36 -4.49 -0.72
N ALA A 32 9.30 -4.81 -2.02
CA ALA A 32 8.06 -4.75 -2.80
C ALA A 32 6.98 -5.70 -2.25
N THR A 33 7.37 -6.90 -1.81
CA THR A 33 6.44 -7.86 -1.19
C THR A 33 5.84 -7.30 0.09
N GLU A 34 6.67 -6.72 0.96
CA GLU A 34 6.19 -6.13 2.22
C GLU A 34 5.29 -4.92 2.00
N CYS A 35 5.61 -4.06 1.04
CA CYS A 35 4.74 -2.94 0.66
C CYS A 35 3.37 -3.44 0.19
N ASN A 36 3.34 -4.49 -0.65
CA ASN A 36 2.09 -5.09 -1.12
C ASN A 36 1.27 -5.70 0.02
N VAL A 37 1.91 -6.45 0.93
CA VAL A 37 1.24 -7.04 2.10
C VAL A 37 0.67 -5.94 3.00
N THR A 38 1.47 -4.90 3.27
CA THR A 38 1.05 -3.76 4.09
C THR A 38 -0.16 -3.06 3.50
N VAL A 39 -0.16 -2.76 2.19
CA VAL A 39 -1.31 -2.10 1.54
C VAL A 39 -2.56 -2.96 1.61
N ARG A 40 -2.46 -4.26 1.38
CA ARG A 40 -3.62 -5.19 1.42
C ARG A 40 -4.31 -5.22 2.77
N GLY A 41 -3.54 -5.20 3.85
CA GLY A 41 -4.07 -5.38 5.20
C GLY A 41 -4.40 -4.07 5.94
N HIS A 42 -3.77 -2.96 5.55
CA HIS A 42 -3.66 -1.82 6.46
C HIS A 42 -3.82 -0.44 5.82
N VAL A 43 -3.89 -0.34 4.50
CA VAL A 43 -4.07 0.95 3.82
C VAL A 43 -5.46 0.99 3.18
N PRO A 44 -6.25 2.07 3.38
CA PRO A 44 -7.53 2.24 2.70
C PRO A 44 -7.36 2.35 1.18
N VAL A 45 -8.33 1.86 0.42
CA VAL A 45 -8.32 1.87 -1.05
C VAL A 45 -9.32 2.92 -1.57
N PHE A 46 -8.91 4.18 -1.66
CA PHE A 46 -9.77 5.25 -2.19
C PHE A 46 -9.96 5.15 -3.70
N LYS A 47 -11.00 5.83 -4.21
CA LYS A 47 -11.33 5.88 -5.64
C LYS A 47 -10.30 6.60 -6.51
N ARG A 48 -9.64 7.68 -6.06
CA ARG A 48 -8.66 8.42 -6.88
C ARG A 48 -7.35 8.65 -6.16
N TRP A 49 -6.25 8.74 -6.91
CA TRP A 49 -4.92 9.03 -6.33
C TRP A 49 -4.88 10.41 -5.64
N LYS A 50 -5.65 11.40 -6.13
CA LYS A 50 -5.76 12.69 -5.45
C LYS A 50 -6.31 12.58 -4.03
N ASP A 51 -7.17 11.58 -3.78
CA ASP A 51 -7.75 11.31 -2.47
C ASP A 51 -6.73 10.64 -1.52
N TYR A 52 -5.46 10.47 -1.91
CA TYR A 52 -4.35 10.10 -1.02
C TYR A 52 -3.44 11.28 -0.68
N LYS A 53 -3.60 12.40 -1.38
CA LYS A 53 -2.68 13.52 -1.29
C LYS A 53 -3.21 14.62 -0.38
N ASP A 54 -2.31 15.41 0.19
CA ASP A 54 -2.59 16.69 0.81
C ASP A 54 -2.66 17.81 -0.26
N PRO A 55 -3.03 19.06 0.11
CA PRO A 55 -3.04 20.18 -0.83
C PRO A 55 -1.67 20.48 -1.47
N GLY A 56 -0.57 20.11 -0.81
CA GLY A 56 0.79 20.23 -1.35
C GLY A 56 1.19 19.12 -2.32
N GLY A 57 0.30 18.16 -2.60
CA GLY A 57 0.55 17.06 -3.52
C GLY A 57 1.36 15.91 -2.93
N ASN A 58 1.68 15.93 -1.64
CA ASN A 58 2.33 14.83 -0.94
C ASN A 58 1.29 13.83 -0.46
N VAL A 59 1.67 12.57 -0.24
CA VAL A 59 0.78 11.61 0.42
C VAL A 59 0.46 12.14 1.82
N ARG A 60 -0.84 12.16 2.20
CA ARG A 60 -1.27 12.59 3.53
C ARG A 60 -0.45 11.89 4.61
N GLU A 61 0.04 12.67 5.56
CA GLU A 61 1.04 12.19 6.53
C GLU A 61 0.56 10.98 7.32
N GLY A 62 -0.71 10.97 7.79
CA GLY A 62 -1.26 9.82 8.51
C GLY A 62 -1.29 8.51 7.70
N ILE A 63 -1.53 8.59 6.39
CA ILE A 63 -1.48 7.41 5.50
C ILE A 63 -0.04 6.97 5.31
N PHE A 64 0.84 7.93 5.05
CA PHE A 64 2.25 7.64 4.81
C PHE A 64 2.89 7.01 6.05
N GLN A 65 2.68 7.57 7.24
CA GLN A 65 3.21 7.07 8.51
C GLN A 65 2.67 5.68 8.87
N ASN A 66 1.37 5.43 8.69
CA ASN A 66 0.82 4.08 8.88
C ASN A 66 1.48 3.06 7.94
N PHE A 67 1.69 3.42 6.67
CA PHE A 67 2.35 2.56 5.70
C PHE A 67 3.82 2.31 6.03
N VAL A 68 4.63 3.36 6.21
CA VAL A 68 6.08 3.20 6.45
C VAL A 68 6.38 2.64 7.84
N GLY A 69 5.54 2.91 8.84
CA GLY A 69 5.67 2.31 10.18
C GLY A 69 5.54 0.78 10.12
N LYS A 70 4.57 0.28 9.35
CA LYS A 70 4.37 -1.17 9.15
C LYS A 70 5.47 -1.82 8.33
N VAL A 71 5.88 -1.20 7.22
CA VAL A 71 7.04 -1.67 6.44
C VAL A 71 8.31 -1.63 7.32
N GLY A 72 8.43 -0.64 8.19
CA GLY A 72 9.52 -0.45 9.15
C GLY A 72 9.59 -1.51 10.25
N ASN A 73 8.61 -2.40 10.36
CA ASN A 73 8.73 -3.57 11.24
C ASN A 73 9.70 -4.62 10.67
N LYS A 74 9.89 -4.65 9.34
CA LYS A 74 10.83 -5.56 8.67
C LYS A 74 12.10 -4.88 8.18
N PHE A 75 12.06 -3.56 7.95
CA PHE A 75 13.17 -2.81 7.39
C PHE A 75 13.63 -1.70 8.33
N GLU A 76 14.95 -1.56 8.46
CA GLU A 76 15.59 -0.38 9.02
C GLU A 76 15.81 0.63 7.89
N MET A 77 15.15 1.79 7.96
CA MET A 77 15.17 2.80 6.92
C MET A 77 15.06 4.21 7.51
N ASP A 78 15.80 5.15 6.93
CA ASP A 78 15.60 6.57 7.18
C ASP A 78 14.44 7.09 6.31
N VAL A 79 13.24 7.13 6.89
CA VAL A 79 12.04 7.62 6.20
C VAL A 79 12.09 9.13 5.89
N LYS A 80 13.00 9.89 6.52
CA LYS A 80 13.23 11.31 6.22
C LYS A 80 14.11 11.50 4.99
N ALA A 81 14.95 10.52 4.66
CA ALA A 81 15.76 10.56 3.45
C ALA A 81 14.86 10.63 2.20
N LEU A 82 15.11 11.64 1.36
CA LEU A 82 14.33 11.89 0.14
C LEU A 82 14.22 10.67 -0.78
N PRO A 83 15.29 9.87 -1.03
CA PRO A 83 15.20 8.67 -1.86
C PRO A 83 14.26 7.60 -1.27
N VAL A 84 14.31 7.40 0.05
CA VAL A 84 13.44 6.45 0.76
C VAL A 84 11.99 6.92 0.71
N ARG A 85 11.72 8.20 1.00
CA ARG A 85 10.36 8.77 0.91
C ARG A 85 9.78 8.59 -0.50
N LYS A 86 10.56 8.92 -1.54
CA LYS A 86 10.16 8.73 -2.96
C LYS A 86 9.90 7.26 -3.29
N ALA A 87 10.78 6.33 -2.89
CA ALA A 87 10.60 4.90 -3.12
C ALA A 87 9.33 4.37 -2.44
N CYS A 88 9.12 4.70 -1.16
CA CYS A 88 7.93 4.31 -0.41
C CYS A 88 6.65 4.86 -1.03
N THR A 89 6.63 6.14 -1.46
CA THR A 89 5.46 6.71 -2.16
C THR A 89 5.16 5.98 -3.48
N GLN A 90 6.18 5.63 -4.27
CA GLN A 90 6.00 4.90 -5.52
C GLN A 90 5.49 3.47 -5.28
N MET A 91 6.06 2.77 -4.29
CA MET A 91 5.59 1.44 -3.89
C MET A 91 4.14 1.46 -3.40
N LEU A 92 3.79 2.44 -2.57
CA LEU A 92 2.43 2.66 -2.08
C LEU A 92 1.46 2.85 -3.24
N LYS A 93 1.78 3.76 -4.18
CA LYS A 93 0.95 4.03 -5.37
C LYS A 93 0.75 2.77 -6.22
N GLY A 94 1.81 2.02 -6.48
CA GLY A 94 1.76 0.78 -7.26
C GLY A 94 0.94 -0.31 -6.57
N ALA A 95 1.18 -0.54 -5.29
CA ALA A 95 0.47 -1.53 -4.48
C ALA A 95 -1.03 -1.21 -4.36
N ILE A 96 -1.41 0.07 -4.21
CA ILE A 96 -2.82 0.50 -4.20
C ILE A 96 -3.48 0.18 -5.54
N ARG A 97 -2.81 0.49 -6.66
CA ARG A 97 -3.34 0.18 -8.01
C ARG A 97 -3.60 -1.32 -8.16
N GLN A 98 -2.64 -2.15 -7.74
CA GLN A 98 -2.80 -3.61 -7.78
C GLN A 98 -3.92 -4.09 -6.86
N GLN A 99 -4.02 -3.52 -5.66
CA GLN A 99 -5.05 -3.91 -4.70
C GLN A 99 -6.44 -3.55 -5.21
N ARG A 100 -6.61 -2.36 -5.79
CA ARG A 100 -7.87 -1.95 -6.42
C ARG A 100 -8.30 -2.92 -7.52
N TYR A 101 -7.37 -3.32 -8.39
CA TYR A 101 -7.65 -4.29 -9.45
C TYR A 101 -8.12 -5.64 -8.88
N ARG A 102 -7.43 -6.16 -7.86
CA ARG A 102 -7.83 -7.40 -7.18
C ARG A 102 -9.21 -7.30 -6.54
N LEU A 103 -9.52 -6.18 -5.90
CA LEU A 103 -10.83 -5.96 -5.30
C LEU A 103 -11.94 -5.93 -6.36
N LYS A 104 -11.70 -5.23 -7.48
CA LYS A 104 -12.65 -5.17 -8.61
C LYS A 104 -12.92 -6.57 -9.17
N GLN A 105 -11.86 -7.32 -9.48
CA GLN A 105 -11.98 -8.68 -10.03
C GLN A 105 -12.70 -9.66 -9.10
N LYS A 106 -12.54 -9.52 -7.78
CA LYS A 106 -13.08 -10.49 -6.83
C LYS A 106 -14.50 -10.17 -6.38
N TYR A 107 -14.84 -8.89 -6.27
CA TYR A 107 -16.07 -8.44 -5.60
C TYR A 107 -16.99 -7.60 -6.48
N PHE A 108 -16.57 -7.23 -7.70
CA PHE A 108 -17.39 -6.45 -8.62
C PHE A 108 -17.59 -7.18 -9.96
N ASP A 109 -16.52 -7.47 -10.70
CA ASP A 109 -16.60 -8.04 -12.06
C ASP A 109 -17.44 -9.34 -12.17
N PRO A 110 -17.42 -10.26 -11.19
CA PRO A 110 -18.22 -11.49 -11.27
C PRO A 110 -19.72 -11.30 -10.98
N PHE A 111 -20.16 -10.11 -10.55
CA PHE A 111 -21.50 -9.88 -10.03
C PHE A 111 -22.27 -8.85 -10.88
N PRO A 112 -23.57 -9.07 -11.13
CA PRO A 112 -24.48 -8.04 -11.63
C PRO A 112 -24.46 -6.78 -10.76
N LEU A 113 -24.68 -5.61 -11.37
CA LEU A 113 -24.58 -4.31 -10.69
C LEU A 113 -25.48 -4.18 -9.44
N ASN A 114 -26.63 -4.85 -9.43
CA ASN A 114 -27.57 -4.88 -8.31
C ASN A 114 -27.16 -5.82 -7.17
N LEU A 115 -26.13 -6.65 -7.37
CA LEU A 115 -25.61 -7.61 -6.39
C LEU A 115 -24.24 -7.21 -5.82
N ALA A 116 -23.72 -6.04 -6.17
CA ALA A 116 -22.48 -5.53 -5.59
C ALA A 116 -22.62 -5.39 -4.06
N THR A 117 -21.61 -5.87 -3.31
CA THR A 117 -21.64 -5.82 -1.85
C THR A 117 -21.64 -4.37 -1.37
N LYS A 118 -22.47 -4.05 -0.39
CA LYS A 118 -22.49 -2.71 0.25
C LYS A 118 -21.50 -2.60 1.42
N THR A 119 -21.01 -3.73 1.90
CA THR A 119 -20.03 -3.84 2.97
C THR A 119 -18.63 -4.01 2.40
N SER A 120 -17.67 -3.36 3.05
CA SER A 120 -16.27 -3.43 2.67
C SER A 120 -15.72 -4.84 2.91
N PRO A 121 -15.14 -5.50 1.89
CA PRO A 121 -14.51 -6.80 2.06
C PRO A 121 -13.13 -6.69 2.75
N VAL A 122 -12.64 -5.48 3.03
CA VAL A 122 -11.32 -5.24 3.63
C VAL A 122 -11.44 -4.34 4.86
N ARG A 123 -10.82 -4.78 5.97
CA ARG A 123 -10.87 -4.07 7.25
C ARG A 123 -10.18 -2.71 7.25
N SER A 124 -9.31 -2.45 6.28
CA SER A 124 -8.57 -1.17 6.16
C SER A 124 -9.41 -0.04 5.56
N MET A 125 -10.66 -0.30 5.18
CA MET A 125 -11.55 0.64 4.49
C MET A 125 -12.96 0.54 5.07
N THR A 126 -13.62 1.69 5.21
CA THR A 126 -15.02 1.75 5.67
C THR A 126 -16.00 1.35 4.56
N ASP A 127 -17.23 1.03 4.93
CA ASP A 127 -18.29 0.72 3.97
C ASP A 127 -18.55 1.89 3.02
N ASP A 128 -18.53 3.14 3.52
CA ASP A 128 -18.69 4.33 2.67
C ASP A 128 -17.57 4.46 1.63
N GLN A 129 -16.32 4.27 2.04
CA GLN A 129 -15.17 4.31 1.14
C GLN A 129 -15.23 3.20 0.09
N TRP A 130 -15.69 2.01 0.49
CA TRP A 130 -15.93 0.89 -0.41
C TRP A 130 -17.03 1.23 -1.43
N ASN A 131 -18.17 1.73 -0.98
CA ASN A 131 -19.28 2.11 -1.84
C ASN A 131 -18.86 3.20 -2.84
N GLU A 132 -18.13 4.23 -2.39
CA GLU A 132 -17.56 5.23 -3.30
C GLU A 132 -16.63 4.65 -4.37
N LEU A 133 -15.86 3.63 -4.02
CA LEU A 133 -14.98 2.92 -4.95
C LEU A 133 -15.80 2.09 -5.94
N VAL A 134 -16.80 1.34 -5.48
CA VAL A 134 -17.69 0.52 -6.31
C VAL A 134 -18.47 1.39 -7.30
N GLU A 135 -19.06 2.50 -6.83
CA GLU A 135 -19.74 3.46 -7.70
C GLU A 135 -18.81 3.99 -8.80
N SER A 136 -17.52 4.18 -8.49
CA SER A 136 -16.54 4.60 -9.50
C SER A 136 -16.25 3.56 -10.59
N TRP A 137 -16.60 2.29 -10.38
CA TRP A 137 -16.45 1.22 -11.38
C TRP A 137 -17.68 1.03 -12.26
N LYS A 138 -18.86 1.48 -11.83
CA LYS A 138 -20.10 1.41 -12.61
C LYS A 138 -20.09 2.32 -13.83
N ASP A 139 -19.35 3.42 -13.74
CA ASP A 139 -19.15 4.37 -14.83
C ASP A 139 -17.74 4.21 -15.43
N PRO A 140 -17.61 3.57 -16.60
CA PRO A 140 -16.32 3.38 -17.26
C PRO A 140 -15.76 4.65 -17.92
N GLN A 141 -16.50 5.77 -17.98
CA GLN A 141 -16.12 7.00 -18.71
C GLN A 141 -15.21 7.97 -17.91
N LYS A 142 -14.22 7.48 -17.18
CA LYS A 142 -13.27 8.34 -16.42
C LYS A 142 -11.85 8.38 -16.96
#